data_AF-A0A850MFA3-F1
#
_entry.id   AF-A0A850MFA3-F1
#
_cell.length_a   1.000
_cell.length_b   1.000
_cell.length_c   1.000
_cell.angle_alpha   90.00
_cell.angle_beta   90.00
_cell.angle_gamma   90.00
#
_symmetry.space_group_name_H-M   'P 1'
#
loop_
_entity.id
_entity.type
_entity.pdbx_description
1 polymer ?
#
loop_
_entity_poly.entity_id
_entity_poly.type
_entity_poly.pdbx_seq_one_letter_code
_entity_poly.pdbx_strand_id
1 'polypeptide(L)'
;MMPGFVDLQVNGYKGIDFSSPNLTLGDIDFVSQHLLETGVIGYCPTVISSPINIYERNLPLLANASDSEVGAQILGIHLEGPFINPVYGPRGIHPEENLIPPSIELFEKFLSWAQGKIVILTLAPELEGALELIDHVVSNSKIVVSIGHMNARMEIIHDAINAGVRAATHIGNGLADMISRHDNPLWPILADDRIYGLFITDGSHLPPEMIRVCLRAKSDSKFIVTSDIVHLAGLAPGDYEFHGIPVVILPDGSIRRKG
;
A
#
# COMPACT_ATOMS: atom_id res chain seq x y z
N MET A 1 19.14 3.02 22.80
CA MET A 1 17.78 3.46 22.43
C MET A 1 17.80 3.75 20.94
N MET A 2 16.83 3.24 20.19
CA MET A 2 16.60 3.62 18.80
C MET A 2 15.34 4.49 18.73
N PRO A 3 15.19 5.37 17.72
CA PRO A 3 13.90 5.98 17.41
C PRO A 3 12.83 4.90 17.15
N GLY A 4 11.56 5.23 17.41
CA GLY A 4 10.45 4.37 17.05
C GLY A 4 10.29 4.27 15.52
N PHE A 5 9.57 3.24 15.07
CA PHE A 5 9.38 2.96 13.65
C PHE A 5 8.21 3.75 13.06
N VAL A 6 8.30 4.02 11.75
CA VAL A 6 7.22 4.58 10.95
C VAL A 6 6.84 3.55 9.88
N ASP A 7 5.55 3.24 9.77
CA ASP A 7 5.05 2.25 8.83
C ASP A 7 4.07 2.86 7.81
N LEU A 8 4.47 2.90 6.55
CA LEU A 8 3.71 3.62 5.51
C LEU A 8 2.61 2.77 4.87
N GLN A 9 2.49 1.50 5.25
CA GLN A 9 1.48 0.58 4.70
C GLN A 9 0.98 -0.38 5.77
N VAL A 10 -0.17 -0.05 6.35
CA VAL A 10 -0.87 -0.86 7.37
C VAL A 10 -2.33 -0.97 6.97
N ASN A 11 -2.75 -2.13 6.50
CA ASN A 11 -4.13 -2.39 6.07
C ASN A 11 -5.06 -2.72 7.25
N GLY A 12 -4.48 -3.18 8.36
CA GLY A 12 -5.20 -3.54 9.58
C GLY A 12 -4.30 -4.25 10.59
N TYR A 13 -4.82 -4.51 11.79
CA TYR A 13 -4.10 -5.22 12.84
C TYR A 13 -5.05 -5.86 13.87
N LYS A 14 -4.69 -7.03 14.40
CA LYS A 14 -5.41 -7.74 15.48
C LYS A 14 -6.93 -7.88 15.27
N GLY A 15 -7.32 -8.25 14.06
CA GLY A 15 -8.70 -8.51 13.64
C GLY A 15 -9.44 -7.31 13.07
N ILE A 16 -8.83 -6.12 13.08
CA ILE A 16 -9.40 -4.89 12.53
C ILE A 16 -8.86 -4.62 11.13
N ASP A 17 -9.75 -4.39 10.18
CA ASP A 17 -9.45 -4.07 8.77
C ASP A 17 -9.96 -2.67 8.42
N PHE A 18 -9.09 -1.80 7.89
CA PHE A 18 -9.47 -0.43 7.54
C PHE A 18 -10.39 -0.33 6.30
N SER A 19 -10.47 -1.39 5.49
CA SER A 19 -11.43 -1.54 4.40
C SER A 19 -12.72 -2.25 4.82
N SER A 20 -12.92 -2.52 6.11
CA SER A 20 -14.13 -3.17 6.61
C SER A 20 -15.38 -2.27 6.52
N PRO A 21 -16.56 -2.80 6.09
CA PRO A 21 -17.83 -2.08 6.18
C PRO A 21 -18.28 -1.81 7.62
N ASN A 22 -17.64 -2.47 8.61
CA ASN A 22 -17.97 -2.35 10.02
C ASN A 22 -16.96 -1.52 10.82
N LEU A 23 -15.94 -0.95 10.17
CA LEU A 23 -14.89 -0.16 10.84
C LEU A 23 -15.47 0.96 11.70
N THR A 24 -15.04 1.10 12.95
CA THR A 24 -15.42 2.20 13.84
C THR A 24 -14.21 3.04 14.27
N LEU A 25 -14.44 4.23 14.84
CA LEU A 25 -13.34 5.03 15.43
C LEU A 25 -12.63 4.27 16.56
N GLY A 26 -13.38 3.53 17.39
CA GLY A 26 -12.80 2.72 18.45
C GLY A 26 -11.89 1.60 17.95
N ASP A 27 -12.20 1.04 16.77
CA ASP A 27 -11.32 0.06 16.13
C ASP A 27 -10.00 0.69 15.65
N ILE A 28 -10.07 1.92 15.12
CA ILE A 28 -8.87 2.65 14.68
C ILE A 28 -7.99 2.99 15.89
N ASP A 29 -8.58 3.53 16.96
CA ASP A 29 -7.87 3.80 18.22
C ASP A 29 -7.26 2.51 18.81
N PHE A 30 -7.98 1.39 18.74
CA PHE A 30 -7.48 0.09 19.17
C PHE A 30 -6.24 -0.31 18.37
N VAL A 31 -6.25 -0.19 17.05
CA VAL A 31 -5.08 -0.49 16.22
C VAL A 31 -3.91 0.43 16.59
N SER A 32 -4.12 1.74 16.67
CA SER A 32 -3.09 2.72 17.04
C SER A 32 -2.42 2.37 18.38
N GLN A 33 -3.19 2.02 19.41
CA GLN A 33 -2.65 1.64 20.72
C GLN A 33 -1.76 0.40 20.65
N HIS A 34 -2.20 -0.63 19.93
CA HIS A 34 -1.48 -1.91 19.90
C HIS A 34 -0.28 -1.90 18.94
N LEU A 35 -0.22 -0.98 17.98
CA LEU A 35 0.98 -0.78 17.16
C LEU A 35 2.17 -0.28 17.98
N LEU A 36 1.94 0.45 19.09
CA LEU A 36 3.04 0.85 20.00
C LEU A 36 3.77 -0.36 20.60
N GLU A 37 3.08 -1.49 20.79
CA GLU A 37 3.66 -2.74 21.30
C GLU A 37 4.71 -3.33 20.36
N THR A 38 4.64 -3.00 19.06
CA THR A 38 5.60 -3.45 18.03
C THR A 38 6.73 -2.44 17.80
N GLY A 39 6.71 -1.31 18.52
CA GLY A 39 7.67 -0.21 18.36
C GLY A 39 7.31 0.77 17.24
N VAL A 40 6.18 0.59 16.55
CA VAL A 40 5.65 1.54 15.56
C VAL A 40 5.04 2.72 16.31
N ILE A 41 5.57 3.91 16.05
CA ILE A 41 5.11 5.17 16.68
C ILE A 41 4.34 6.07 15.71
N GLY A 42 4.41 5.79 14.41
CA GLY A 42 3.61 6.49 13.40
C GLY A 42 3.30 5.56 12.23
N TYR A 43 2.14 5.70 11.61
CA TYR A 43 1.75 4.85 10.51
C TYR A 43 0.75 5.49 9.54
N CYS A 44 0.59 4.90 8.36
CA CYS A 44 -0.45 5.25 7.41
C CYS A 44 -1.51 4.14 7.34
N PRO A 45 -2.73 4.32 7.87
CA PRO A 45 -3.82 3.40 7.58
C PRO A 45 -4.04 3.34 6.06
N THR A 46 -4.01 2.12 5.54
CA THR A 46 -4.06 1.83 4.11
C THR A 46 -5.43 1.28 3.75
N VAL A 47 -6.05 1.88 2.73
CA VAL A 47 -7.33 1.42 2.19
C VAL A 47 -7.09 0.84 0.82
N ILE A 48 -7.29 -0.47 0.69
CA ILE A 48 -7.16 -1.19 -0.58
C ILE A 48 -8.41 -1.02 -1.46
N SER A 49 -8.30 -1.40 -2.74
CA SER A 49 -9.42 -1.48 -3.71
C SER A 49 -10.71 -2.06 -3.10
N SER A 50 -11.71 -1.19 -2.90
CA SER A 50 -12.96 -1.51 -2.22
C SER A 50 -14.17 -0.99 -3.00
N PRO A 51 -15.40 -1.44 -2.71
CA PRO A 51 -16.60 -0.80 -3.26
C PRO A 51 -16.64 0.70 -2.90
N ILE A 52 -17.17 1.54 -3.78
CA ILE A 52 -17.18 3.01 -3.60
C ILE A 52 -17.77 3.45 -2.25
N ASN A 53 -18.84 2.78 -1.80
CA ASN A 53 -19.48 3.08 -0.53
C ASN A 53 -18.58 2.81 0.69
N ILE A 54 -17.56 1.96 0.57
CA ILE A 54 -16.55 1.77 1.63
C ILE A 54 -15.63 2.98 1.72
N TYR A 55 -15.15 3.52 0.59
CA TYR A 55 -14.36 4.76 0.60
C TYR A 55 -15.16 5.93 1.18
N GLU A 56 -16.39 6.12 0.72
CA GLU A 56 -17.29 7.18 1.20
C GLU A 56 -17.52 7.10 2.71
N ARG A 57 -17.62 5.90 3.26
CA ARG A 57 -17.82 5.65 4.70
C ARG A 57 -16.53 5.77 5.51
N ASN A 58 -15.45 5.13 5.06
CA ASN A 58 -14.27 4.87 5.90
C ASN A 58 -13.25 6.00 5.85
N LEU A 59 -13.09 6.69 4.71
CA LEU A 59 -12.14 7.80 4.61
C LEU A 59 -12.42 8.93 5.60
N PRO A 60 -13.68 9.35 5.85
CA PRO A 60 -13.97 10.32 6.89
C PRO A 60 -13.62 9.85 8.31
N LEU A 61 -13.75 8.55 8.60
CA LEU A 61 -13.40 7.97 9.90
C LEU A 61 -11.89 8.00 10.11
N LEU A 62 -11.12 7.57 9.11
CA LEU A 62 -9.65 7.58 9.15
C LEU A 62 -9.10 9.02 9.22
N ALA A 63 -9.73 9.94 8.49
CA ALA A 63 -9.36 11.35 8.55
C ALA A 63 -9.58 11.95 9.94
N ASN A 64 -10.74 11.67 10.56
CA ASN A 64 -11.03 12.11 11.93
C ASN A 64 -10.06 11.49 12.94
N ALA A 65 -9.81 10.18 12.83
CA ALA A 65 -8.84 9.50 13.69
C ALA A 65 -7.41 10.04 13.55
N SER A 66 -7.06 10.68 12.43
CA SER A 66 -5.74 11.31 12.25
C SER A 66 -5.46 12.48 13.19
N ASP A 67 -6.50 13.06 13.78
CA ASP A 67 -6.39 14.13 14.77
C ASP A 67 -6.42 13.59 16.23
N SER A 68 -6.52 12.26 16.40
CA SER A 68 -6.47 11.59 17.71
C SER A 68 -5.03 11.51 18.24
N GLU A 69 -4.83 11.70 19.54
CA GLU A 69 -3.54 11.50 20.23
C GLU A 69 -3.42 10.10 20.84
N VAL A 70 -4.28 9.17 20.43
CA VAL A 70 -4.33 7.81 20.96
C VAL A 70 -3.35 6.89 20.22
N GLY A 71 -2.36 6.36 20.93
CA GLY A 71 -1.48 5.32 20.41
C GLY A 71 -0.42 5.83 19.42
N ALA A 72 -0.06 5.00 18.44
CA ALA A 72 0.80 5.38 17.33
C ALA A 72 0.11 6.45 16.47
N GLN A 73 0.88 7.46 16.05
CA GLN A 73 0.35 8.60 15.30
C GLN A 73 -0.07 8.19 13.88
N ILE A 74 -1.29 8.50 13.48
CA ILE A 74 -1.69 8.42 12.08
C ILE A 74 -1.07 9.59 11.31
N LEU A 75 -0.19 9.29 10.34
CA LEU A 75 0.54 10.28 9.56
C LEU A 75 -0.23 10.77 8.32
N GLY A 76 -1.34 10.10 8.01
CA GLY A 76 -2.19 10.33 6.85
C GLY A 76 -2.66 9.01 6.26
N ILE A 77 -3.54 9.08 5.26
CA ILE A 77 -4.14 7.91 4.63
C ILE A 77 -3.30 7.51 3.41
N HIS A 78 -3.03 6.20 3.27
CA HIS A 78 -2.52 5.61 2.05
C HIS A 78 -3.67 4.97 1.28
N LEU A 79 -3.94 5.47 0.07
CA LEU A 79 -4.85 4.79 -0.86
C LEU A 79 -4.07 3.81 -1.72
N GLU A 80 -4.32 2.52 -1.56
CA GLU A 80 -3.73 1.49 -2.40
C GLU A 80 -4.74 1.01 -3.43
N GLY A 81 -4.73 1.62 -4.61
CA GLY A 81 -5.82 1.54 -5.57
C GLY A 81 -6.94 2.54 -5.30
N PRO A 82 -8.09 2.41 -6.00
CA PRO A 82 -8.49 1.30 -6.85
C PRO A 82 -7.92 1.32 -8.27
N PHE A 83 -7.09 2.30 -8.60
CA PHE A 83 -6.52 2.57 -9.94
C PHE A 83 -5.33 1.64 -10.27
N ILE A 84 -5.50 0.33 -10.12
CA ILE A 84 -4.43 -0.67 -10.28
C ILE A 84 -4.78 -1.71 -11.34
N ASN A 85 -3.77 -2.47 -11.80
CA ASN A 85 -3.93 -3.38 -12.91
C ASN A 85 -4.89 -4.55 -12.55
N PRO A 86 -5.92 -4.84 -13.37
CA PRO A 86 -6.91 -5.87 -13.07
C PRO A 86 -6.47 -7.30 -13.34
N VAL A 87 -5.35 -7.49 -14.05
CA VAL A 87 -4.83 -8.80 -14.42
C VAL A 87 -4.30 -9.53 -13.19
N TYR A 88 -4.59 -10.84 -13.11
CA TYR A 88 -4.03 -11.71 -12.06
C TYR A 88 -2.49 -11.70 -12.08
N GLY A 89 -1.88 -11.73 -10.90
CA GLY A 89 -0.46 -11.42 -10.70
C GLY A 89 -0.33 -9.96 -10.22
N PRO A 90 -0.30 -8.96 -11.13
CA PRO A 90 -0.21 -7.54 -10.75
C PRO A 90 -1.28 -7.09 -9.77
N ARG A 91 -2.52 -7.52 -9.97
CA ARG A 91 -3.63 -7.24 -9.05
C ARG A 91 -3.38 -7.68 -7.62
N GLY A 92 -2.65 -8.79 -7.43
CA GLY A 92 -2.51 -9.42 -6.12
C GLY A 92 -3.87 -9.80 -5.53
N ILE A 93 -4.08 -9.42 -4.27
CA ILE A 93 -5.26 -9.79 -3.48
C ILE A 93 -6.45 -8.83 -3.64
N HIS A 94 -6.27 -7.73 -4.38
CA HIS A 94 -7.34 -6.75 -4.59
C HIS A 94 -8.52 -7.40 -5.33
N PRO A 95 -9.77 -7.24 -4.87
CA PRO A 95 -10.94 -7.79 -5.55
C PRO A 95 -11.11 -7.14 -6.93
N GLU A 96 -11.25 -7.97 -7.98
CA GLU A 96 -11.31 -7.53 -9.37
C GLU A 96 -12.48 -6.58 -9.62
N GLU A 97 -13.62 -6.88 -9.02
CA GLU A 97 -14.88 -6.14 -9.12
C GLU A 97 -14.80 -4.73 -8.53
N ASN A 98 -13.79 -4.44 -7.71
CA ASN A 98 -13.60 -3.14 -7.07
C ASN A 98 -12.56 -2.28 -7.80
N LEU A 99 -11.95 -2.79 -8.87
CA LEU A 99 -10.95 -2.04 -9.62
C LEU A 99 -11.63 -1.08 -10.59
N ILE A 100 -11.12 0.14 -10.61
CA ILE A 100 -11.70 1.23 -11.38
C ILE A 100 -10.58 1.88 -12.19
N PRO A 101 -10.80 2.22 -13.46
CA PRO A 101 -9.82 2.98 -14.23
C PRO A 101 -9.43 4.30 -13.53
N PRO A 102 -8.18 4.77 -13.69
CA PRO A 102 -7.76 6.08 -13.22
C PRO A 102 -8.78 7.18 -13.55
N SER A 103 -9.15 7.98 -12.56
CA SER A 103 -10.13 9.06 -12.72
C SER A 103 -9.84 10.20 -11.76
N ILE A 104 -9.57 11.39 -12.31
CA ILE A 104 -9.39 12.63 -11.53
C ILE A 104 -10.67 12.94 -10.73
N GLU A 105 -11.85 12.82 -11.34
CA GLU A 105 -13.11 13.11 -10.66
C GLU A 105 -13.31 12.20 -9.44
N LEU A 106 -13.00 10.91 -9.57
CA LEU A 106 -13.14 9.97 -8.46
C LEU A 106 -12.07 10.20 -7.38
N PHE A 107 -10.83 10.48 -7.78
CA PHE A 107 -9.78 10.83 -6.84
C PHE A 107 -10.14 12.08 -6.00
N GLU A 108 -10.70 13.12 -6.63
CA GLU A 108 -11.15 14.32 -5.91
C GLU A 108 -12.27 14.02 -4.90
N LYS A 109 -13.16 13.05 -5.20
CA LYS A 109 -14.15 12.56 -4.22
C LYS A 109 -13.45 11.89 -3.04
N PHE A 110 -12.47 11.02 -3.29
CA PHE A 110 -11.69 10.39 -2.22
C PHE A 110 -10.97 11.43 -1.36
N LEU A 111 -10.33 12.41 -1.99
CA LEU A 111 -9.62 13.49 -1.28
C LEU A 111 -10.58 14.31 -0.41
N SER A 112 -11.77 14.60 -0.92
CA SER A 112 -12.83 15.29 -0.18
C SER A 112 -13.32 14.47 1.02
N TRP A 113 -13.65 13.19 0.83
CA TRP A 113 -14.08 12.30 1.93
C TRP A 113 -13.00 12.10 2.98
N ALA A 114 -11.74 12.02 2.55
CA ALA A 114 -10.57 11.98 3.42
C ALA A 114 -10.21 13.34 4.05
N GLN A 115 -10.98 14.41 3.80
CA GLN A 115 -10.72 15.75 4.32
C GLN A 115 -9.30 16.26 4.02
N GLY A 116 -8.76 15.90 2.84
CA GLY A 116 -7.39 16.26 2.44
C GLY A 116 -6.27 15.46 3.13
N LYS A 117 -6.59 14.44 3.93
CA LYS A 117 -5.61 13.66 4.73
C LYS A 117 -4.98 12.48 3.97
N ILE A 118 -5.25 12.32 2.68
CA ILE A 118 -4.50 11.37 1.85
C ILE A 118 -3.07 11.89 1.73
N VAL A 119 -2.08 11.02 1.92
CA VAL A 119 -0.65 11.34 1.82
C VAL A 119 0.09 10.46 0.83
N ILE A 120 -0.43 9.27 0.53
CA ILE A 120 0.12 8.37 -0.49
C ILE A 120 -1.03 7.86 -1.36
N LEU A 121 -0.83 7.87 -2.67
CA LEU A 121 -1.70 7.21 -3.66
C LEU A 121 -0.88 6.19 -4.45
N THR A 122 -1.22 4.91 -4.35
CA THR A 122 -0.67 3.85 -5.19
C THR A 122 -1.57 3.59 -6.39
N LEU A 123 -0.99 3.61 -7.59
CA LEU A 123 -1.68 3.29 -8.85
C LEU A 123 -0.78 2.55 -9.84
N ALA A 124 -1.39 1.93 -10.85
CA ALA A 124 -0.69 1.31 -11.97
C ALA A 124 -0.52 2.31 -13.12
N PRO A 125 0.72 2.70 -13.48
CA PRO A 125 0.96 3.80 -14.42
C PRO A 125 0.64 3.45 -15.88
N GLU A 126 0.50 2.18 -16.23
CA GLU A 126 0.17 1.72 -17.58
C GLU A 126 -1.32 1.80 -17.94
N LEU A 127 -2.18 2.10 -16.97
CA LEU A 127 -3.60 2.23 -17.22
C LEU A 127 -3.92 3.54 -17.95
N GLU A 128 -4.93 3.50 -18.81
CA GLU A 128 -5.44 4.68 -19.49
C GLU A 128 -5.89 5.74 -18.47
N GLY A 129 -5.44 6.99 -18.65
CA GLY A 129 -5.72 8.09 -17.70
C GLY A 129 -4.77 8.17 -16.50
N ALA A 130 -3.85 7.20 -16.31
CA ALA A 130 -2.98 7.17 -15.14
C ALA A 130 -1.98 8.33 -15.13
N LEU A 131 -1.36 8.67 -16.27
CA LEU A 131 -0.39 9.77 -16.34
C LEU A 131 -1.06 11.12 -16.09
N GLU A 132 -2.27 11.33 -16.61
CA GLU A 132 -3.08 12.53 -16.37
C GLU A 132 -3.45 12.65 -14.89
N LEU A 133 -3.82 11.53 -14.25
CA LEU A 133 -4.08 11.51 -12.81
C LEU A 133 -2.80 11.79 -12.01
N ILE A 134 -1.65 11.20 -12.37
CA ILE A 134 -0.36 11.47 -11.72
C ILE A 134 -0.05 12.96 -11.78
N ASP A 135 -0.10 13.57 -12.97
CA ASP A 135 0.20 14.99 -13.18
C ASP A 135 -0.75 15.88 -12.37
N HIS A 136 -2.04 15.56 -12.36
CA HIS A 136 -3.05 16.26 -11.57
C HIS A 136 -2.74 16.22 -10.07
N VAL A 137 -2.46 15.04 -9.51
CA VAL A 137 -2.17 14.87 -8.07
C VAL A 137 -0.89 15.61 -7.69
N VAL A 138 0.18 15.45 -8.48
CA VAL A 138 1.49 16.07 -8.23
C VAL A 138 1.42 17.59 -8.34
N SER A 139 0.68 18.12 -9.32
CA SER A 139 0.58 19.56 -9.55
C SER A 139 -0.27 20.29 -8.52
N ASN A 140 -1.27 19.60 -7.92
CA ASN A 140 -2.27 20.24 -7.06
C ASN A 140 -2.15 19.87 -5.57
N SER A 141 -1.22 18.98 -5.20
CA SER A 141 -1.11 18.51 -3.81
C SER A 141 0.33 18.17 -3.41
N LYS A 142 0.52 17.77 -2.14
CA LYS A 142 1.78 17.22 -1.62
C LYS A 142 1.74 15.69 -1.49
N ILE A 143 0.73 15.05 -2.08
CA ILE A 143 0.53 13.61 -2.02
C ILE A 143 1.66 12.93 -2.77
N VAL A 144 2.26 11.92 -2.13
CA VAL A 144 3.25 11.08 -2.79
C VAL A 144 2.51 10.10 -3.69
N VAL A 145 2.68 10.26 -5.00
CA VAL A 145 2.22 9.23 -5.93
C VAL A 145 3.25 8.10 -5.96
N SER A 146 2.76 6.90 -5.67
CA SER A 146 3.48 5.64 -5.68
C SER A 146 2.99 4.76 -6.83
N ILE A 147 3.90 4.01 -7.44
CA ILE A 147 3.54 3.02 -8.46
C ILE A 147 3.60 1.60 -7.88
N GLY A 148 2.61 0.79 -8.19
CA GLY A 148 2.48 -0.57 -7.68
C GLY A 148 1.34 -1.31 -8.37
N HIS A 149 1.20 -2.61 -8.12
CA HIS A 149 0.17 -3.45 -8.71
C HIS A 149 0.07 -3.31 -10.23
N MET A 150 1.21 -3.49 -10.89
CA MET A 150 1.41 -3.10 -12.28
C MET A 150 2.18 -4.14 -13.10
N ASN A 151 2.02 -4.06 -14.40
CA ASN A 151 2.79 -4.80 -15.40
C ASN A 151 3.26 -3.86 -16.53
N ALA A 152 3.68 -2.67 -16.16
CA ALA A 152 4.14 -1.64 -17.07
C ALA A 152 5.48 -2.01 -17.74
N ARG A 153 5.62 -1.60 -19.01
CA ARG A 153 6.92 -1.61 -19.70
C ARG A 153 7.81 -0.48 -19.19
N MET A 154 9.12 -0.58 -19.44
CA MET A 154 10.08 0.37 -18.89
C MET A 154 9.80 1.83 -19.28
N GLU A 155 9.35 2.07 -20.52
CA GLU A 155 9.11 3.45 -20.98
C GLU A 155 7.99 4.13 -20.18
N ILE A 156 6.92 3.39 -19.88
CA ILE A 156 5.79 3.89 -19.08
C ILE A 156 6.25 4.24 -17.66
N ILE A 157 7.14 3.44 -17.08
CA ILE A 157 7.72 3.75 -15.76
C ILE A 157 8.51 5.07 -15.82
N HIS A 158 9.35 5.25 -16.84
CA HIS A 158 10.10 6.50 -17.00
C HIS A 158 9.18 7.71 -17.16
N ASP A 159 8.11 7.57 -17.94
CA ASP A 159 7.11 8.62 -18.13
C ASP A 159 6.43 8.98 -16.80
N ALA A 160 6.04 7.98 -16.00
CA ALA A 160 5.44 8.20 -14.68
C ALA A 160 6.40 8.88 -13.69
N ILE A 161 7.68 8.48 -13.66
CA ILE A 161 8.70 9.13 -12.82
C ILE A 161 8.90 10.60 -13.23
N ASN A 162 8.92 10.86 -14.54
CA ASN A 162 9.03 12.22 -15.08
C ASN A 162 7.79 13.07 -14.79
N ALA A 163 6.61 12.47 -14.80
CA ALA A 163 5.35 13.10 -14.41
C ALA A 163 5.26 13.40 -12.89
N GLY A 164 6.14 12.81 -12.08
CA GLY A 164 6.29 13.20 -10.68
C GLY A 164 6.13 12.08 -9.66
N VAL A 165 5.98 10.82 -10.07
CA VAL A 165 6.01 9.68 -9.15
C VAL A 165 7.30 9.70 -8.31
N ARG A 166 7.19 9.45 -7.00
CA ARG A 166 8.33 9.45 -6.06
C ARG A 166 8.47 8.18 -5.23
N ALA A 167 7.51 7.26 -5.29
CA ALA A 167 7.57 6.01 -4.56
C ALA A 167 7.19 4.82 -5.44
N ALA A 168 7.57 3.63 -5.02
CA ALA A 168 7.06 2.38 -5.54
C ALA A 168 6.67 1.46 -4.38
N THR A 169 5.43 0.99 -4.41
CA THR A 169 4.79 0.23 -3.33
C THR A 169 5.29 -1.22 -3.36
N HIS A 170 5.61 -1.76 -2.17
CA HIS A 170 6.05 -3.14 -1.90
C HIS A 170 6.80 -3.85 -3.04
N ILE A 171 7.87 -3.23 -3.56
CA ILE A 171 8.60 -3.68 -4.76
C ILE A 171 8.93 -5.18 -4.69
N GLY A 172 8.55 -5.89 -5.76
CA GLY A 172 8.69 -7.34 -5.88
C GLY A 172 7.39 -8.10 -5.63
N ASN A 173 6.38 -7.43 -5.08
CA ASN A 173 5.01 -7.90 -4.93
C ASN A 173 4.10 -7.17 -5.94
N GLY A 174 2.89 -7.67 -6.17
CA GLY A 174 1.94 -7.04 -7.10
C GLY A 174 2.50 -6.89 -8.53
N LEU A 175 3.22 -7.91 -9.01
CA LEU A 175 3.78 -8.00 -10.35
C LEU A 175 3.26 -9.25 -11.08
N ALA A 176 3.49 -9.33 -12.39
CA ALA A 176 3.18 -10.53 -13.15
C ALA A 176 3.98 -11.75 -12.67
N ASP A 177 3.33 -12.93 -12.65
CA ASP A 177 3.98 -14.20 -12.29
C ASP A 177 5.22 -14.51 -13.15
N MET A 178 5.14 -14.11 -14.42
CA MET A 178 6.23 -14.20 -15.38
C MET A 178 6.59 -12.81 -15.88
N ILE A 179 7.76 -12.31 -15.47
CA ILE A 179 8.29 -11.03 -15.90
C ILE A 179 9.31 -11.19 -17.03
N SER A 180 9.33 -10.24 -17.96
CA SER A 180 10.36 -10.20 -19.01
C SER A 180 11.73 -9.90 -18.40
N ARG A 181 12.76 -10.59 -18.88
CA ARG A 181 14.13 -10.48 -18.34
C ARG A 181 14.68 -9.05 -18.42
N HIS A 182 14.42 -8.34 -19.52
CA HIS A 182 15.04 -7.03 -19.79
C HIS A 182 14.03 -5.88 -19.82
N ASP A 183 12.78 -6.13 -20.19
CA ASP A 183 11.73 -5.11 -20.23
C ASP A 183 10.71 -5.41 -19.13
N ASN A 184 10.98 -4.95 -17.91
CA ASN A 184 10.11 -5.14 -16.76
C ASN A 184 10.13 -3.89 -15.87
N PRO A 185 9.12 -3.70 -15.00
CA PRO A 185 9.00 -2.48 -14.22
C PRO A 185 10.08 -2.35 -13.13
N LEU A 186 10.74 -3.44 -12.70
CA LEU A 186 11.72 -3.40 -11.62
C LEU A 186 12.99 -2.63 -11.99
N TRP A 187 13.49 -2.78 -13.22
CA TRP A 187 14.74 -2.12 -13.63
C TRP A 187 14.70 -0.59 -13.57
N PRO A 188 13.73 0.11 -14.18
CA PRO A 188 13.67 1.57 -14.10
C PRO A 188 13.39 2.04 -12.66
N ILE A 189 12.58 1.32 -11.88
CA ILE A 189 12.35 1.65 -10.47
C ILE A 189 13.65 1.53 -9.67
N LEU A 190 14.33 0.39 -9.75
CA LEU A 190 15.52 0.11 -8.95
C LEU A 190 16.71 0.98 -9.35
N ALA A 191 16.82 1.37 -10.62
CA ALA A 191 17.90 2.21 -11.14
C ALA A 191 17.72 3.72 -10.88
N ASP A 192 16.49 4.20 -10.66
CA ASP A 192 16.23 5.65 -10.54
C ASP A 192 16.29 6.16 -9.08
N ASP A 193 17.29 6.97 -8.76
CA ASP A 193 17.52 7.52 -7.41
C ASP A 193 16.44 8.52 -6.95
N ARG A 194 15.54 8.96 -7.85
CA ARG A 194 14.40 9.81 -7.48
C ARG A 194 13.32 9.04 -6.72
N ILE A 195 13.33 7.70 -6.80
CA ILE A 195 12.27 6.83 -6.29
C ILE A 195 12.65 6.19 -4.96
N TYR A 196 11.77 6.38 -3.97
CA TYR A 196 11.75 5.57 -2.75
C TYR A 196 11.12 4.21 -3.04
N GLY A 197 11.78 3.12 -2.67
CA GLY A 197 11.20 1.80 -2.72
C GLY A 197 10.67 1.39 -1.35
N LEU A 198 9.41 0.99 -1.29
CA LEU A 198 8.84 0.35 -0.11
C LEU A 198 9.03 -1.17 -0.25
N PHE A 199 9.48 -1.85 0.80
CA PHE A 199 9.81 -3.26 0.78
C PHE A 199 9.30 -3.98 2.03
N ILE A 200 8.64 -5.12 1.82
CA ILE A 200 8.28 -6.07 2.87
C ILE A 200 9.47 -7.00 3.08
N THR A 201 10.10 -6.95 4.26
CA THR A 201 11.40 -7.60 4.52
C THR A 201 11.31 -8.81 5.45
N ASP A 202 10.14 -9.46 5.50
CA ASP A 202 9.86 -10.62 6.36
C ASP A 202 10.53 -11.93 5.92
N GLY A 203 11.16 -11.95 4.74
CA GLY A 203 11.80 -13.14 4.16
C GLY A 203 10.84 -14.14 3.50
N SER A 204 9.52 -13.89 3.58
CA SER A 204 8.48 -14.70 2.94
C SER A 204 7.98 -14.03 1.65
N HIS A 205 7.78 -12.71 1.67
CA HIS A 205 7.41 -11.92 0.50
C HIS A 205 8.58 -11.80 -0.47
N LEU A 206 9.77 -11.52 0.06
CA LEU A 206 10.99 -11.35 -0.73
C LEU A 206 12.09 -12.28 -0.20
N PRO A 207 12.77 -13.05 -1.07
CA PRO A 207 13.91 -13.84 -0.63
C PRO A 207 15.06 -12.93 -0.17
N PRO A 208 15.90 -13.37 0.79
CA PRO A 208 16.99 -12.54 1.32
C PRO A 208 17.95 -11.98 0.26
N GLU A 209 18.16 -12.70 -0.84
CA GLU A 209 18.96 -12.27 -1.99
C GLU A 209 18.37 -11.03 -2.66
N MET A 210 17.04 -11.01 -2.88
CA MET A 210 16.35 -9.90 -3.50
C MET A 210 16.39 -8.66 -2.60
N ILE A 211 16.12 -8.83 -1.30
CA ILE A 211 16.22 -7.75 -0.31
C ILE A 211 17.62 -7.11 -0.36
N ARG A 212 18.69 -7.91 -0.37
CA ARG A 212 20.08 -7.42 -0.45
C ARG A 212 20.37 -6.68 -1.77
N VAL A 213 19.85 -7.16 -2.89
CA VAL A 213 20.01 -6.48 -4.19
C VAL A 213 19.29 -5.14 -4.18
N CYS A 214 18.04 -5.11 -3.74
CA CYS A 214 17.22 -3.91 -3.66
C CYS A 214 17.82 -2.86 -2.71
N LEU A 215 18.33 -3.29 -1.55
CA LEU A 215 19.02 -2.41 -0.60
C LEU A 215 20.27 -1.77 -1.23
N ARG A 216 21.06 -2.54 -1.99
CA ARG A 216 22.24 -2.01 -2.70
C ARG A 216 21.86 -1.04 -3.81
N ALA A 217 20.77 -1.31 -4.53
CA ALA A 217 20.30 -0.47 -5.63
C ALA A 217 19.70 0.85 -5.13
N LYS A 218 18.89 0.81 -4.05
CA LYS A 218 18.23 2.00 -3.50
C LYS A 218 19.07 2.78 -2.50
N SER A 219 20.08 2.16 -1.88
CA SER A 219 20.77 2.65 -0.69
C SER A 219 19.84 2.82 0.52
N ASP A 220 20.42 3.00 1.70
CA ASP A 220 19.70 3.23 2.95
C ASP A 220 18.79 4.48 2.91
N SER A 221 19.05 5.41 2.00
CA SER A 221 18.28 6.66 1.88
C SER A 221 17.00 6.55 1.04
N LYS A 222 16.86 5.49 0.24
CA LYS A 222 15.66 5.24 -0.60
C LYS A 222 15.02 3.88 -0.36
N PHE A 223 15.55 3.10 0.56
CA PHE A 223 14.99 1.81 0.95
C PHE A 223 14.12 1.99 2.20
N ILE A 224 12.80 1.94 2.03
CA ILE A 224 11.83 2.04 3.10
C ILE A 224 11.34 0.63 3.44
N VAL A 225 11.49 0.23 4.70
CA VAL A 225 10.83 -0.98 5.21
C VAL A 225 9.38 -0.64 5.52
N THR A 226 8.47 -1.45 5.00
CA THR A 226 7.03 -1.36 5.29
C THR A 226 6.56 -2.74 5.72
N SER A 227 5.54 -2.80 6.57
CA SER A 227 5.05 -4.10 7.03
C SER A 227 4.02 -4.69 6.06
N ASP A 228 3.19 -3.85 5.45
CA ASP A 228 2.02 -4.27 4.66
C ASP A 228 1.12 -5.25 5.43
N ILE A 229 1.08 -5.12 6.76
CA ILE A 229 0.30 -6.02 7.59
C ILE A 229 -1.19 -5.86 7.31
N VAL A 230 -1.88 -6.99 7.39
CA VAL A 230 -3.32 -7.09 7.24
C VAL A 230 -3.98 -7.34 8.59
N HIS A 231 -5.31 -7.25 8.64
CA HIS A 231 -6.08 -7.46 9.88
C HIS A 231 -5.77 -8.77 10.60
N LEU A 232 -5.26 -9.80 9.92
CA LEU A 232 -4.85 -11.07 10.53
C LEU A 232 -3.56 -10.98 11.35
N ALA A 233 -2.70 -9.98 11.13
CA ALA A 233 -1.47 -9.81 11.87
C ALA A 233 -1.73 -9.62 13.37
N GLY A 234 -0.91 -10.26 14.21
CA GLY A 234 -1.07 -10.23 15.67
C GLY A 234 -2.14 -11.17 16.23
N LEU A 235 -2.86 -11.91 15.39
CA LEU A 235 -3.73 -13.01 15.82
C LEU A 235 -2.92 -14.29 16.07
N ALA A 236 -3.51 -15.23 16.82
CA ALA A 236 -2.90 -16.52 17.09
C ALA A 236 -2.83 -17.40 15.81
N PRO A 237 -1.88 -18.34 15.72
CA PRO A 237 -1.87 -19.33 14.64
C PRO A 237 -3.19 -20.08 14.54
N GLY A 238 -3.69 -20.25 13.31
CA GLY A 238 -5.02 -20.83 13.09
C GLY A 238 -5.57 -20.59 11.70
N ASP A 239 -6.82 -21.01 11.51
CA ASP A 239 -7.54 -20.95 10.25
C ASP A 239 -8.41 -19.71 10.19
N TYR A 240 -8.29 -18.97 9.09
CA TYR A 240 -8.97 -17.69 8.89
C TYR A 240 -9.46 -17.55 7.44
N GLU A 241 -10.17 -16.47 7.18
CA GLU A 241 -10.59 -16.04 5.85
C GLU A 241 -10.02 -14.65 5.58
N PHE A 242 -9.50 -14.43 4.38
CA PHE A 242 -9.01 -13.13 3.91
C PHE A 242 -9.68 -12.81 2.57
N HIS A 243 -10.62 -11.85 2.57
CA HIS A 243 -11.43 -11.49 1.39
C HIS A 243 -12.08 -12.70 0.68
N GLY A 244 -12.75 -13.58 1.43
CA GLY A 244 -13.38 -14.79 0.88
C GLY A 244 -12.40 -15.93 0.54
N ILE A 245 -11.09 -15.74 0.77
CA ILE A 245 -10.06 -16.74 0.52
C ILE A 245 -9.67 -17.41 1.84
N PRO A 246 -9.78 -18.74 1.96
CA PRO A 246 -9.30 -19.46 3.14
C PRO A 246 -7.78 -19.33 3.27
N VAL A 247 -7.32 -18.91 4.44
CA VAL A 247 -5.89 -18.75 4.77
C VAL A 247 -5.57 -19.40 6.11
N VAL A 248 -4.29 -19.62 6.36
CA VAL A 248 -3.76 -20.11 7.64
C VAL A 248 -2.66 -19.18 8.12
N ILE A 249 -2.70 -18.81 9.40
CA ILE A 249 -1.57 -18.18 10.10
C ILE A 249 -0.71 -19.30 10.68
N LEU A 250 0.54 -19.38 10.25
CA LEU A 250 1.49 -20.37 10.73
C LEU A 250 2.13 -19.95 12.07
N PRO A 251 2.79 -20.88 12.81
CA PRO A 251 3.45 -20.56 14.08
C PRO A 251 4.55 -19.48 13.98
N ASP A 252 5.12 -19.28 12.80
CA ASP A 252 6.09 -18.22 12.51
C ASP A 252 5.43 -16.87 12.17
N GLY A 253 4.09 -16.80 12.21
CA GLY A 253 3.31 -15.60 11.89
C GLY A 253 3.02 -15.41 10.40
N SER A 254 3.60 -16.23 9.51
CA SER A 254 3.36 -16.09 8.07
C SER A 254 1.93 -16.50 7.69
N ILE A 255 1.33 -15.75 6.76
CA ILE A 255 -0.01 -16.01 6.24
C ILE A 255 0.13 -16.75 4.91
N ARG A 256 -0.57 -17.88 4.76
CA ARG A 256 -0.59 -18.65 3.51
C ARG A 256 -2.00 -18.97 3.09
N ARG A 257 -2.23 -18.96 1.78
CA ARG A 257 -3.47 -19.50 1.21
C ARG A 257 -3.57 -20.99 1.52
N LYS A 258 -4.75 -21.45 1.91
CA LYS A 258 -5.05 -22.88 1.98
C LYS A 258 -5.36 -23.39 0.58
N GLY A 259 -4.46 -24.21 0.02
CA GLY A 259 -4.60 -24.81 -1.31
C GLY A 259 -3.27 -24.97 -1.99
#